data_AF-A0A094W5K1-F1
#
_entry.id   AF-A0A094W5K1-F1
#
_cell.length_a   1.000
_cell.length_b   1.000
_cell.length_c   1.000
_cell.angle_alpha   90.00
_cell.angle_beta   90.00
_cell.angle_gamma   90.00
#
_symmetry.space_group_name_H-M   'P 1'
#
loop_
_entity.id
_entity.type
_entity.pdbx_description
1 polymer ?
#
loop_
_entity_poly.entity_id
_entity_poly.type
_entity_poly.pdbx_seq_one_letter_code
_entity_poly.pdbx_strand_id
1 'polypeptide(L)'
;MDRLNISPPVLLKSSLFLLLSGCLLFLDGCMQPSLPPSPPRKHVKHIRTRPGWLQKVKNDEKSGNFSLAMADLESAKSLREKTYWTMHILREWSLFDLEKAKALQKSGHSADAAFLLAEVFKRSPDFLEKPPKSLSPGLFRDFLLNQIENNQEMAAMRQMDMNTLLARDVKKEITFDAYLHLTRRRISEEKFHYAMLDLKKALALNPTSPEARSLQSRLFLQAKKWTDMGYQAFADQNLHRAIYFWKRAQEIRPDDKSLAENIQKAQELQERLQEIEKETGHSSPDQSPHTP
;
A
#
# COMPACT_ATOMS: atom_id res chain seq x y z
N MET A 1 -8.96 -27.36 11.48
CA MET A 1 -7.80 -27.56 12.39
C MET A 1 -6.60 -27.61 11.44
N ASP A 2 -5.69 -26.65 11.39
CA ASP A 2 -5.01 -25.94 12.47
C ASP A 2 -4.89 -24.43 12.21
N ARG A 3 -4.97 -23.65 13.29
CA ARG A 3 -4.77 -22.20 13.31
C ARG A 3 -3.32 -21.93 13.71
N LEU A 4 -2.54 -21.29 12.85
CA LEU A 4 -1.28 -20.66 13.25
C LEU A 4 -1.51 -19.16 13.47
N ASN A 5 -1.58 -18.83 14.76
CA ASN A 5 -1.68 -17.48 15.29
C ASN A 5 -0.36 -16.74 15.11
N ILE A 6 -0.46 -15.50 14.62
CA ILE A 6 0.61 -14.51 14.60
C ILE A 6 0.58 -13.75 15.93
N SER A 7 1.74 -13.48 16.54
CA SER A 7 1.95 -12.32 17.43
C SER A 7 3.42 -11.89 17.46
N PRO A 8 3.72 -10.57 17.42
CA PRO A 8 5.09 -10.02 17.42
C PRO A 8 5.55 -9.62 18.84
N PRO A 9 6.87 -9.50 19.11
CA PRO A 9 7.37 -9.08 20.41
C PRO A 9 7.41 -7.54 20.58
N VAL A 10 6.51 -7.09 21.45
CA VAL A 10 6.63 -6.14 22.58
C VAL A 10 7.83 -5.17 22.63
N LEU A 11 7.47 -3.88 22.68
CA LEU A 11 8.24 -2.70 23.11
C LEU A 11 8.72 -2.79 24.57
N LEU A 12 10.01 -2.64 24.81
CA LEU A 12 10.56 -2.38 26.16
C LEU A 12 10.77 -0.87 26.37
N LYS A 13 9.85 -0.27 27.12
CA LYS A 13 10.05 0.99 27.83
C LYS A 13 10.88 0.71 29.08
N SER A 14 12.01 1.38 29.26
CA SER A 14 12.76 1.41 30.51
C SER A 14 12.79 2.84 31.06
N SER A 15 11.78 3.15 31.85
CA SER A 15 11.83 4.21 32.86
C SER A 15 12.28 3.55 34.16
N LEU A 16 13.45 3.95 34.68
CA LEU A 16 13.83 3.64 36.06
C LEU A 16 14.05 4.94 36.82
N PHE A 17 13.08 5.21 37.69
CA PHE A 17 13.21 6.06 38.87
C PHE A 17 14.26 5.46 39.82
N LEU A 18 15.13 6.29 40.38
CA LEU A 18 15.64 6.08 41.74
C LEU A 18 15.78 7.43 42.44
N LEU A 19 15.05 7.53 43.54
CA LEU A 19 14.94 8.61 44.49
C LEU A 19 15.91 8.40 45.65
N LEU A 20 16.32 9.53 46.25
CA LEU A 20 16.68 9.75 47.67
C LEU A 20 18.05 9.29 48.19
N SER A 21 18.84 10.28 48.62
CA SER A 21 19.34 10.47 50.00
C SER A 21 20.12 11.80 50.02
N GLY A 22 19.88 12.81 50.86
CA GLY A 22 19.53 12.76 52.28
C GLY A 22 20.74 13.23 53.10
N CYS A 23 20.86 14.56 53.23
CA CYS A 23 21.65 15.39 54.17
C CYS A 23 22.81 14.77 54.98
N LEU A 24 23.95 15.48 55.01
CA LEU A 24 24.68 15.80 56.25
C LEU A 24 25.53 17.07 56.04
N LEU A 25 25.25 18.09 56.84
CA LEU A 25 26.11 19.26 57.10
C LEU A 25 27.29 18.79 57.97
N PHE A 26 28.49 19.32 57.79
CA PHE A 26 29.29 19.96 58.85
C PHE A 26 30.52 20.67 58.26
N LEU A 27 30.83 21.78 58.92
CA LEU A 27 31.85 22.80 58.65
C LEU A 27 33.27 22.22 58.61
N ASP A 28 34.12 22.77 57.74
CA ASP A 28 35.41 23.29 58.22
C ASP A 28 36.04 24.29 57.26
N GLY A 29 36.54 25.38 57.84
CA GLY A 29 37.12 26.51 57.15
C GLY A 29 38.53 26.22 56.66
N CYS A 30 38.76 26.45 55.36
CA CYS A 30 40.08 26.72 54.82
C CYS A 30 40.00 28.04 54.04
N MET A 31 40.70 29.06 54.53
CA MET A 31 40.96 30.28 53.78
C MET A 31 41.68 29.91 52.48
N GLN A 32 41.04 30.14 51.34
CA GLN A 32 41.72 30.21 50.05
C GLN A 32 42.13 31.67 49.80
N PRO A 33 43.40 31.93 49.43
CA PRO A 33 43.80 33.26 49.00
C PRO A 33 43.03 33.63 47.72
N SER A 34 42.50 34.85 47.69
CA SER A 34 41.76 35.40 46.54
C SER A 34 42.61 35.32 45.27
N LEU A 35 42.21 34.46 44.33
CA LEU A 35 42.72 34.49 42.95
C LEU A 35 42.36 35.84 42.33
N PRO A 36 43.29 36.51 41.61
CA PRO A 36 42.98 37.74 40.91
C PRO A 36 41.88 37.51 39.87
N PRO A 37 41.05 38.53 39.57
CA PRO A 37 39.96 38.40 38.61
C PRO A 37 40.50 37.90 37.27
N SER A 38 39.87 36.85 36.75
CA SER A 38 40.22 36.32 35.44
C SER A 38 40.05 37.43 34.39
N PRO A 39 41.03 37.62 33.48
CA PRO A 39 40.93 38.66 32.47
C PRO A 39 39.69 38.41 31.60
N PRO A 40 39.05 39.47 31.09
CA PRO A 40 37.81 39.34 30.33
C PRO A 40 38.04 38.36 29.18
N ARG A 41 37.28 37.25 29.17
CA ARG A 41 37.29 36.30 28.05
C ARG A 41 36.91 37.09 26.81
N LYS A 42 37.91 37.43 25.99
CA LYS A 42 37.70 37.84 24.61
C LYS A 42 36.90 36.71 23.97
N HIS A 43 35.63 36.96 23.65
CA HIS A 43 34.86 36.10 22.78
C HIS A 43 35.56 36.12 21.42
N VAL A 44 36.56 35.25 21.26
CA VAL A 44 37.10 34.91 19.95
C VAL A 44 35.94 34.21 19.26
N LYS A 45 35.23 34.96 18.40
CA LYS A 45 34.39 34.35 17.37
C LYS A 45 35.33 33.51 16.53
N HIS A 46 35.46 32.22 16.86
CA HIS A 46 36.06 31.27 15.93
C HIS A 46 35.20 31.31 14.69
N ILE A 47 35.66 32.05 13.68
CA ILE A 47 35.13 31.98 12.33
C ILE A 47 35.49 30.56 11.87
N ARG A 48 34.59 29.60 12.11
CA ARG A 48 34.69 28.28 11.49
C ARG A 48 34.57 28.52 9.99
N THR A 49 35.70 28.54 9.30
CA THR A 49 35.75 28.47 7.85
C THR A 49 34.98 27.21 7.44
N ARG A 50 33.96 27.41 6.60
CA ARG A 50 33.15 26.28 6.13
C ARG A 50 34.06 25.32 5.34
N PRO A 51 33.93 24.01 5.52
CA PRO A 51 34.71 23.04 4.75
C PRO A 51 34.53 23.27 3.25
N GLY A 52 35.59 23.13 2.47
CA GLY A 52 35.53 23.33 1.01
C GLY A 52 34.52 22.42 0.31
N TRP A 53 34.36 21.17 0.79
CA TRP A 53 33.35 20.24 0.28
C TRP A 53 31.93 20.79 0.45
N LEU A 54 31.63 21.45 1.57
CA LEU A 54 30.29 21.98 1.84
C LEU A 54 29.94 23.13 0.89
N GLN A 55 30.93 23.91 0.46
CA GLN A 55 30.71 24.95 -0.54
C GLN A 55 30.38 24.35 -1.91
N LYS A 56 31.03 23.25 -2.30
CA LYS A 56 30.74 22.55 -3.55
C LYS A 56 29.33 21.95 -3.56
N VAL A 57 28.98 21.20 -2.50
CA VAL A 57 27.62 20.65 -2.30
C VAL A 57 26.54 21.72 -2.54
N LYS A 58 26.71 22.90 -1.91
CA LYS A 58 25.75 24.01 -2.06
C LYS A 58 25.72 24.62 -3.45
N ASN A 59 26.84 24.62 -4.18
CA ASN A 59 26.89 25.12 -5.54
C ASN A 59 26.20 24.15 -6.51
N ASP A 60 26.40 22.85 -6.31
CA ASP A 60 25.76 21.80 -7.11
C ASP A 60 24.25 21.75 -6.86
N GLU A 61 23.83 21.85 -5.60
CA GLU A 61 22.40 21.95 -5.22
C GLU A 61 21.72 23.13 -5.91
N LYS A 62 22.33 24.32 -5.86
CA LYS A 62 21.82 25.52 -6.57
C LYS A 62 21.74 25.34 -8.08
N SER A 63 22.58 24.49 -8.65
CA SER A 63 22.61 24.20 -10.08
C SER A 63 21.68 23.04 -10.47
N GLY A 64 20.99 22.41 -9.51
CA GLY A 64 20.15 21.23 -9.73
C GLY A 64 20.94 19.92 -9.90
N ASN A 65 22.25 19.92 -9.65
CA ASN A 65 23.15 18.78 -9.82
C ASN A 65 23.21 17.91 -8.55
N PHE A 66 22.07 17.40 -8.10
CA PHE A 66 21.98 16.68 -6.82
C PHE A 66 22.84 15.41 -6.74
N SER A 67 23.07 14.72 -7.85
CA SER A 67 23.99 13.57 -7.91
C SER A 67 25.44 13.98 -7.63
N LEU A 68 25.88 15.14 -8.13
CA LEU A 68 27.21 15.67 -7.83
C LEU A 68 27.30 16.15 -6.39
N ALA A 69 26.27 16.82 -5.89
CA ALA A 69 26.18 17.21 -4.48
C ALA A 69 26.28 15.99 -3.54
N MET A 70 25.65 14.87 -3.89
CA MET A 70 25.78 13.61 -3.14
C MET A 70 27.19 13.01 -3.23
N ALA A 71 27.83 13.06 -4.40
CA ALA A 71 29.20 12.58 -4.58
C ALA A 71 30.21 13.42 -3.77
N ASP A 72 30.08 14.74 -3.78
CA ASP A 72 30.96 15.64 -3.03
C ASP A 72 30.80 15.50 -1.51
N LEU A 73 29.61 15.10 -1.04
CA LEU A 73 29.36 14.80 0.37
C LEU A 73 30.21 13.63 0.89
N GLU A 74 30.67 12.72 0.03
CA GLU A 74 31.52 11.60 0.46
C GLU A 74 32.83 12.05 1.10
N SER A 75 33.28 13.27 0.77
CA SER A 75 34.46 13.91 1.35
C SER A 75 34.27 14.35 2.81
N ALA A 76 33.03 14.37 3.33
CA ALA A 76 32.78 14.71 4.72
C ALA A 76 33.36 13.63 5.65
N LYS A 77 34.08 14.03 6.71
CA LYS A 77 34.71 13.05 7.63
C LYS A 77 33.77 12.60 8.74
N SER A 78 32.81 13.44 9.11
CA SER A 78 31.88 13.17 10.21
C SER A 78 30.65 12.42 9.69
N LEU A 79 30.39 11.24 10.26
CA LEU A 79 29.17 10.47 9.97
C LEU A 79 27.91 11.30 10.26
N ARG A 80 27.89 12.05 11.36
CA ARG A 80 26.76 12.92 11.72
C ARG A 80 26.53 14.01 10.66
N GLU A 81 27.60 14.60 10.12
CA GLU A 81 27.48 15.60 9.06
C GLU A 81 27.01 14.96 7.75
N LYS A 82 27.57 13.78 7.38
CA LYS A 82 27.09 13.00 6.24
C LYS A 82 25.60 12.76 6.34
N THR A 83 25.12 12.15 7.42
CA THR A 83 23.69 11.86 7.60
C THR A 83 22.82 13.11 7.50
N TYR A 84 23.21 14.21 8.15
CA TYR A 84 22.46 15.46 8.10
C TYR A 84 22.37 16.01 6.66
N TRP A 85 23.51 16.09 5.96
CA TRP A 85 23.54 16.66 4.61
C TRP A 85 22.92 15.73 3.57
N THR A 86 23.02 14.41 3.74
CA THR A 86 22.28 13.45 2.89
C THR A 86 20.79 13.72 2.96
N MET A 87 20.22 13.83 4.17
CA MET A 87 18.80 14.11 4.33
C MET A 87 18.41 15.49 3.76
N HIS A 88 19.28 16.49 3.91
CA HIS A 88 19.06 17.81 3.32
C HIS A 88 19.05 17.77 1.79
N ILE A 89 20.07 17.17 1.16
CA ILE A 89 20.18 17.07 -0.30
C ILE A 89 19.00 16.30 -0.88
N LEU A 90 18.62 15.16 -0.29
CA LEU A 90 17.46 14.39 -0.74
C LEU A 90 16.17 15.21 -0.67
N ARG A 91 15.99 16.02 0.39
CA ARG A 91 14.83 16.89 0.54
C ARG A 91 14.81 18.00 -0.52
N GLU A 92 15.91 18.69 -0.73
CA GLU A 92 16.01 19.76 -1.74
C GLU A 92 15.84 19.21 -3.16
N TRP A 93 16.38 18.02 -3.43
CA TRP A 93 16.16 17.31 -4.69
C TRP A 93 14.67 16.97 -4.88
N SER A 94 14.02 16.42 -3.86
CA SER A 94 12.58 16.15 -3.91
C SER A 94 11.75 17.42 -4.14
N LEU A 95 12.14 18.57 -3.58
CA LEU A 95 11.47 19.85 -3.83
C LEU A 95 11.69 20.34 -5.27
N PHE A 96 12.90 20.21 -5.80
CA PHE A 96 13.22 20.55 -7.18
C PHE A 96 12.43 19.71 -8.19
N ASP A 97 12.42 18.39 -8.01
CA ASP A 97 11.69 17.47 -8.88
C ASP A 97 10.17 17.66 -8.76
N LEU A 98 9.67 18.11 -7.62
CA LEU A 98 8.27 18.46 -7.44
C LEU A 98 7.86 19.69 -8.27
N GLU A 99 8.70 20.72 -8.37
CA GLU A 99 8.43 21.84 -9.28
C GLU A 99 8.46 21.41 -10.75
N LYS A 100 9.37 20.50 -11.11
CA LYS A 100 9.40 19.90 -12.45
C LYS A 100 8.14 19.06 -12.73
N ALA A 101 7.67 18.28 -11.75
CA ALA A 101 6.45 17.48 -11.89
C ALA A 101 5.21 18.37 -12.14
N LYS A 102 5.11 19.52 -11.48
CA LYS A 102 4.06 20.51 -11.80
C LYS A 102 4.14 21.05 -13.22
N ALA A 103 5.35 21.36 -13.69
CA ALA A 103 5.54 21.87 -15.04
C ALA A 103 5.14 20.82 -16.10
N LEU A 104 5.46 19.55 -15.84
CA LEU A 104 5.03 18.41 -16.65
C LEU A 104 3.50 18.28 -16.65
N GLN A 105 2.86 18.32 -15.48
CA GLN A 105 1.40 18.29 -15.37
C GLN A 105 0.73 19.42 -16.17
N LYS A 106 1.22 20.66 -16.01
CA LYS A 106 0.69 21.84 -16.74
C LYS A 106 0.85 21.74 -18.25
N SER A 107 1.86 21.01 -18.72
CA SER A 107 2.11 20.79 -20.15
C SER A 107 1.42 19.55 -20.71
N GLY A 108 0.58 18.86 -19.91
CA GLY A 108 -0.16 17.67 -20.33
C GLY A 108 0.61 16.36 -20.23
N HIS A 109 1.85 16.38 -19.72
CA HIS A 109 2.69 15.19 -19.53
C HIS A 109 2.40 14.51 -18.18
N SER A 110 1.14 14.12 -17.95
CA SER A 110 0.67 13.61 -16.65
C SER A 110 1.36 12.32 -16.22
N ALA A 111 1.70 11.43 -17.16
CA ALA A 111 2.43 10.20 -16.85
C ALA A 111 3.86 10.49 -16.36
N ASP A 112 4.57 11.41 -17.01
CA ASP A 112 5.92 11.81 -16.59
C ASP A 112 5.89 12.55 -15.26
N ALA A 113 4.87 13.38 -15.03
CA ALA A 113 4.64 14.04 -13.75
C ALA A 113 4.42 13.02 -12.62
N ALA A 114 3.60 12.00 -12.86
CA ALA A 114 3.33 10.93 -11.91
C ALA A 114 4.58 10.07 -11.63
N PHE A 115 5.34 9.71 -12.66
CA PHE A 115 6.62 9.02 -12.52
C PHE A 115 7.60 9.82 -11.64
N LEU A 116 7.74 11.11 -11.93
CA LEU A 116 8.62 11.96 -11.15
C LEU A 116 8.16 12.10 -9.70
N LEU A 117 6.84 12.15 -9.47
CA LEU A 117 6.28 12.21 -8.12
C LEU A 117 6.49 10.89 -7.34
N ALA A 118 6.46 9.73 -8.00
CA ALA A 118 6.85 8.46 -7.38
C ALA A 118 8.31 8.51 -6.88
N GLU A 119 9.23 9.02 -7.69
CA GLU A 119 10.64 9.17 -7.29
C GLU A 119 10.82 10.19 -6.16
N VAL A 120 10.03 11.27 -6.15
CA VAL A 120 9.99 12.23 -5.03
C VAL A 120 9.61 11.56 -3.72
N PHE A 121 8.55 10.73 -3.70
CA PHE A 121 8.09 10.03 -2.49
C PHE A 121 9.02 8.89 -2.07
N LYS A 122 9.77 8.30 -3.00
CA LYS A 122 10.82 7.33 -2.67
C LYS A 122 11.98 7.97 -1.93
N ARG A 123 12.39 9.17 -2.35
CA ARG A 123 13.49 9.94 -1.70
C ARG A 123 13.06 10.63 -0.42
N SER A 124 11.83 11.17 -0.38
CA SER A 124 11.28 11.90 0.76
C SER A 124 9.89 11.35 1.15
N PRO A 125 9.83 10.17 1.81
CA PRO A 125 8.55 9.56 2.20
C PRO A 125 7.73 10.42 3.16
N ASP A 126 8.38 11.28 3.94
CA ASP A 126 7.73 12.22 4.86
C ASP A 126 6.80 13.22 4.14
N PHE A 127 6.99 13.43 2.83
CA PHE A 127 6.12 14.31 2.04
C PHE A 127 4.70 13.74 1.87
N LEU A 128 4.48 12.44 2.08
CA LEU A 128 3.13 11.87 2.08
C LEU A 128 2.34 12.35 3.32
N GLU A 129 2.95 12.31 4.50
CA GLU A 129 2.30 12.71 5.76
C GLU A 129 2.33 14.22 5.98
N LYS A 130 3.43 14.87 5.59
CA LYS A 130 3.70 16.30 5.78
C LYS A 130 4.01 16.93 4.42
N PRO A 131 2.99 17.07 3.55
CA PRO A 131 3.18 17.55 2.20
C PRO A 131 3.77 18.96 2.18
N PRO A 132 4.79 19.22 1.36
CA PRO A 132 5.28 20.58 1.16
C PRO A 132 4.20 21.42 0.48
N LYS A 133 4.23 22.75 0.68
CA LYS A 133 3.28 23.68 0.03
C LYS A 133 3.30 23.58 -1.50
N SER A 134 4.41 23.10 -2.06
CA SER A 134 4.53 22.86 -3.48
C SER A 134 3.69 21.66 -3.94
N LEU A 135 3.37 20.66 -3.13
CA LEU A 135 2.55 19.55 -3.59
C LEU A 135 1.08 20.00 -3.69
N SER A 136 0.59 20.21 -4.91
CA SER A 136 -0.80 20.63 -5.13
C SER A 136 -1.76 19.44 -5.00
N PRO A 137 -3.01 19.65 -4.54
CA PRO A 137 -4.02 18.59 -4.51
C PRO A 137 -4.27 17.96 -5.89
N GLY A 138 -4.27 18.76 -6.96
CA GLY A 138 -4.44 18.27 -8.32
C GLY A 138 -3.31 17.35 -8.79
N LEU A 139 -2.05 17.73 -8.55
CA LEU A 139 -0.89 16.89 -8.88
C LEU A 139 -0.92 15.57 -8.13
N PHE A 140 -1.28 15.62 -6.84
CA PHE A 140 -1.39 14.40 -6.04
C PHE A 140 -2.57 13.52 -6.49
N ARG A 141 -3.72 14.10 -6.85
CA ARG A 141 -4.85 13.36 -7.42
C ARG A 141 -4.45 12.63 -8.70
N ASP A 142 -3.81 13.31 -9.64
CA ASP A 142 -3.43 12.71 -10.93
C ASP A 142 -2.41 11.57 -10.76
N PHE A 143 -1.49 11.72 -9.82
CA PHE A 143 -0.57 10.66 -9.44
C PHE A 143 -1.28 9.41 -8.90
N LEU A 144 -2.30 9.58 -8.04
CA LEU A 144 -3.07 8.46 -7.52
C LEU A 144 -3.88 7.76 -8.62
N LEU A 145 -4.48 8.52 -9.53
CA LEU A 145 -5.21 7.96 -10.68
C LEU A 145 -4.26 7.19 -11.61
N ASN A 146 -3.08 7.73 -11.88
CA ASN A 146 -2.06 7.03 -12.65
C ASN A 146 -1.61 5.71 -11.98
N GLN A 147 -1.50 5.67 -10.64
CA GLN A 147 -1.25 4.41 -9.94
C GLN A 147 -2.38 3.40 -10.13
N ILE A 148 -3.64 3.85 -10.07
CA ILE A 148 -4.80 2.97 -10.29
C ILE A 148 -4.73 2.36 -11.69
N GLU A 149 -4.51 3.17 -12.72
CA GLU A 149 -4.33 2.71 -14.11
C GLU A 149 -3.18 1.72 -14.27
N ASN A 150 -2.13 1.86 -13.46
CA ASN A 150 -0.96 0.96 -13.45
C ASN A 150 -1.08 -0.20 -12.46
N ASN A 151 -2.30 -0.65 -12.13
CA ASN A 151 -2.53 -1.82 -11.28
C ASN A 151 -2.06 -1.67 -9.82
N GLN A 152 -1.87 -0.44 -9.33
CA GLN A 152 -1.40 -0.13 -7.99
C GLN A 152 -2.51 0.45 -7.10
N GLU A 153 -3.75 -0.02 -7.25
CA GLU A 153 -4.94 0.55 -6.61
C GLU A 153 -4.84 0.57 -5.07
N MET A 154 -4.30 -0.50 -4.49
CA MET A 154 -4.09 -0.59 -3.04
C MET A 154 -2.98 0.35 -2.56
N ALA A 155 -1.97 0.64 -3.38
CA ALA A 155 -0.94 1.61 -3.04
C ALA A 155 -1.50 3.03 -3.08
N ALA A 156 -2.29 3.34 -4.12
CA ALA A 156 -2.97 4.62 -4.26
C ALA A 156 -3.86 4.90 -3.06
N MET A 157 -4.73 3.96 -2.67
CA MET A 157 -5.60 4.14 -1.49
C MET A 157 -4.80 4.34 -0.20
N ARG A 158 -3.72 3.59 0.03
CA ARG A 158 -2.87 3.78 1.22
C ARG A 158 -2.22 5.16 1.25
N GLN A 159 -1.65 5.60 0.13
CA GLN A 159 -0.99 6.91 0.06
C GLN A 159 -1.99 8.06 0.19
N MET A 160 -3.19 7.90 -0.38
CA MET A 160 -4.31 8.83 -0.20
C MET A 160 -4.74 8.94 1.26
N ASP A 161 -4.72 7.85 2.03
CA ASP A 161 -5.09 7.85 3.45
C ASP A 161 -4.00 8.49 4.32
N MET A 162 -2.73 8.33 3.97
CA MET A 162 -1.60 8.97 4.67
C MET A 162 -1.57 10.49 4.51
N ASN A 163 -2.20 11.02 3.47
CA ASN A 163 -2.10 12.41 3.08
C ASN A 163 -3.42 13.19 3.31
N THR A 164 -3.33 14.44 3.77
CA THR A 164 -4.51 15.27 4.10
C THR A 164 -4.86 16.31 3.01
N LEU A 165 -4.20 16.31 1.86
CA LEU A 165 -4.39 17.32 0.79
C LEU A 165 -5.74 17.22 0.10
N LEU A 166 -6.28 16.01 -0.02
CA LEU A 166 -7.50 15.78 -0.79
C LEU A 166 -8.74 15.93 0.10
N ALA A 167 -9.72 16.66 -0.43
CA ALA A 167 -11.03 16.77 0.16
C ALA A 167 -11.75 15.40 0.20
N ARG A 168 -12.69 15.25 1.12
CA ARG A 168 -13.35 13.96 1.41
C ARG A 168 -14.09 13.40 0.19
N ASP A 169 -14.74 14.26 -0.58
CA ASP A 169 -15.43 13.93 -1.82
C ASP A 169 -14.46 13.42 -2.89
N VAL A 170 -13.31 14.08 -3.07
CA VAL A 170 -12.25 13.63 -3.98
C VAL A 170 -11.69 12.27 -3.55
N LYS A 171 -11.44 12.08 -2.25
CA LYS A 171 -11.02 10.77 -1.72
C LYS A 171 -12.05 9.68 -2.01
N LYS A 172 -13.34 10.00 -1.86
CA LYS A 172 -14.45 9.09 -2.14
C LYS A 172 -14.48 8.69 -3.63
N GLU A 173 -14.27 9.64 -4.53
CA GLU A 173 -14.18 9.42 -5.98
C GLU A 173 -13.01 8.49 -6.33
N ILE A 174 -11.79 8.80 -5.86
CA ILE A 174 -10.61 7.97 -6.12
C ILE A 174 -10.77 6.55 -5.53
N THR A 175 -11.37 6.42 -4.34
CA THR A 175 -11.66 5.11 -3.74
C THR A 175 -12.66 4.32 -4.58
N PHE A 176 -13.67 5.00 -5.11
CA PHE A 176 -14.63 4.39 -6.03
C PHE A 176 -13.93 3.89 -7.30
N ASP A 177 -13.10 4.72 -7.93
CA ASP A 177 -12.35 4.37 -9.14
C ASP A 177 -11.40 3.19 -8.90
N ALA A 178 -10.70 3.18 -7.76
CA ALA A 178 -9.82 2.10 -7.34
C ALA A 178 -10.56 0.76 -7.24
N TYR A 179 -11.72 0.72 -6.57
CA TYR A 179 -12.52 -0.51 -6.47
C TYR A 179 -13.12 -0.93 -7.81
N LEU A 180 -13.50 0.03 -8.65
CA LEU A 180 -14.01 -0.27 -9.98
C LEU A 180 -12.92 -0.83 -10.89
N HIS A 181 -11.70 -0.33 -10.80
CA HIS A 181 -10.54 -0.84 -11.52
C HIS A 181 -10.18 -2.25 -11.05
N LEU A 182 -10.09 -2.46 -9.72
CA LEU A 182 -9.86 -3.78 -9.12
C LEU A 182 -10.92 -4.81 -9.57
N THR A 183 -12.18 -4.40 -9.62
CA THR A 183 -13.28 -5.25 -10.10
C THR A 183 -13.04 -5.70 -11.54
N ARG A 184 -12.70 -4.78 -12.44
CA ARG A 184 -12.43 -5.09 -13.85
C ARG A 184 -11.26 -6.08 -13.96
N ARG A 185 -10.15 -5.80 -13.28
CA ARG A 185 -8.98 -6.68 -13.26
C ARG A 185 -9.29 -8.07 -12.72
N ARG A 186 -10.01 -8.17 -11.61
CA ARG A 186 -10.39 -9.47 -11.02
C ARG A 186 -11.33 -10.26 -11.91
N ILE A 187 -12.18 -9.60 -12.70
CA ILE A 187 -12.98 -10.29 -13.72
C ILE A 187 -12.10 -10.84 -14.83
N SER A 188 -11.11 -10.09 -15.32
CA SER A 188 -10.17 -10.61 -16.34
C SER A 188 -9.28 -11.73 -15.81
N GLU A 189 -9.00 -11.75 -14.50
CA GLU A 189 -8.26 -12.83 -13.83
C GLU A 189 -9.15 -14.01 -13.40
N GLU A 190 -10.45 -14.00 -13.74
CA GLU A 190 -11.43 -15.03 -13.34
C GLU A 190 -11.58 -15.22 -11.81
N LYS A 191 -11.24 -14.19 -11.04
CA LYS A 191 -11.36 -14.11 -9.59
C LYS A 191 -12.70 -13.50 -9.19
N PHE A 192 -13.79 -14.17 -9.55
CA PHE A 192 -15.15 -13.62 -9.50
C PHE A 192 -15.65 -13.31 -8.08
N HIS A 193 -15.32 -14.15 -7.10
CA HIS A 193 -15.62 -13.87 -5.69
C HIS A 193 -15.05 -12.51 -5.26
N TYR A 194 -13.75 -12.31 -5.50
CA TYR A 194 -13.05 -11.08 -5.17
C TYR A 194 -13.54 -9.88 -5.99
N ALA A 195 -13.92 -10.09 -7.25
CA ALA A 195 -14.51 -9.04 -8.07
C ALA A 195 -15.84 -8.56 -7.50
N MET A 196 -16.71 -9.48 -7.07
CA MET A 196 -17.99 -9.12 -6.46
C MET A 196 -17.80 -8.36 -5.14
N LEU A 197 -16.82 -8.75 -4.31
CA LEU A 197 -16.51 -8.04 -3.07
C LEU A 197 -16.08 -6.59 -3.31
N ASP A 198 -15.19 -6.34 -4.27
CA ASP A 198 -14.76 -4.98 -4.60
C ASP A 198 -15.89 -4.18 -5.23
N LEU A 199 -16.70 -4.81 -6.09
CA LEU A 199 -17.84 -4.15 -6.72
C LEU A 199 -18.87 -3.70 -5.68
N LYS A 200 -19.13 -4.53 -4.65
CA LYS A 200 -19.99 -4.14 -3.52
C LYS A 200 -19.45 -2.88 -2.82
N LYS A 201 -18.13 -2.76 -2.65
CA LYS A 201 -17.50 -1.57 -2.08
C LYS A 201 -17.65 -0.34 -3.00
N ALA A 202 -17.45 -0.51 -4.31
CA ALA A 202 -17.68 0.57 -5.27
C ALA A 202 -19.14 1.04 -5.26
N LEU A 203 -20.10 0.12 -5.30
CA LEU A 203 -21.53 0.44 -5.26
C LEU A 203 -21.97 1.07 -3.93
N ALA A 204 -21.31 0.75 -2.82
CA ALA A 204 -21.56 1.43 -1.54
C ALA A 204 -21.13 2.91 -1.58
N LEU A 205 -20.10 3.25 -2.37
CA LEU A 205 -19.64 4.63 -2.54
C LEU A 205 -20.51 5.39 -3.55
N ASN A 206 -20.86 4.76 -4.68
CA ASN A 206 -21.69 5.34 -5.73
C ASN A 206 -22.74 4.34 -6.26
N PRO A 207 -23.93 4.26 -5.63
CA PRO A 207 -24.97 3.29 -5.98
C PRO A 207 -25.61 3.49 -7.36
N THR A 208 -25.48 4.69 -7.92
CA THR A 208 -26.09 5.09 -9.19
C THR A 208 -25.11 5.05 -10.35
N SER A 209 -23.85 4.65 -10.13
CA SER A 209 -22.85 4.56 -11.20
C SER A 209 -23.31 3.59 -12.30
N PRO A 210 -23.50 4.07 -13.56
CA PRO A 210 -23.86 3.22 -14.68
C PRO A 210 -22.81 2.14 -14.94
N GLU A 211 -21.54 2.48 -14.78
CA GLU A 211 -20.42 1.56 -14.99
C GLU A 211 -20.39 0.44 -13.94
N ALA A 212 -20.55 0.78 -12.66
CA ALA A 212 -20.61 -0.23 -11.61
C ALA A 212 -21.81 -1.17 -11.79
N ARG A 213 -22.98 -0.65 -12.18
CA ARG A 213 -24.15 -1.46 -12.50
C ARG A 213 -23.93 -2.35 -13.73
N SER A 214 -23.23 -1.86 -14.75
CA SER A 214 -22.85 -2.67 -15.91
C SER A 214 -21.96 -3.85 -15.51
N LEU A 215 -20.95 -3.63 -14.66
CA LEU A 215 -20.11 -4.71 -14.12
C LEU A 215 -20.91 -5.70 -13.27
N GLN A 216 -21.87 -5.22 -12.49
CA GLN A 216 -22.77 -6.07 -11.71
C GLN A 216 -23.60 -6.99 -12.61
N SER A 217 -24.22 -6.42 -13.65
CA SER A 217 -24.97 -7.17 -14.66
C SER A 217 -24.09 -8.21 -15.35
N ARG A 218 -22.84 -7.87 -15.71
CA ARG A 218 -21.89 -8.81 -16.31
C ARG A 218 -21.59 -9.99 -15.38
N LEU A 219 -21.35 -9.74 -14.10
CA LEU A 219 -21.14 -10.79 -13.11
C LEU A 219 -22.38 -11.69 -12.94
N PHE A 220 -23.58 -11.10 -12.88
CA PHE A 220 -24.81 -11.89 -12.76
C PHE A 220 -25.14 -12.70 -14.02
N LEU A 221 -24.85 -12.18 -15.21
CA LEU A 221 -24.95 -12.97 -16.45
C LEU A 221 -23.99 -14.16 -16.44
N GLN A 222 -22.76 -13.98 -15.95
CA GLN A 222 -21.81 -15.07 -15.79
C GLN A 222 -22.29 -16.11 -14.78
N ALA A 223 -22.81 -15.68 -13.63
CA ALA A 223 -23.39 -16.58 -12.63
C ALA A 223 -24.58 -17.36 -13.19
N LYS A 224 -25.45 -16.70 -13.95
CA LYS A 224 -26.58 -17.35 -14.64
C LYS A 224 -26.10 -18.41 -15.62
N LYS A 225 -25.13 -18.07 -16.47
CA LYS A 225 -24.53 -19.03 -17.43
C LYS A 225 -24.02 -20.29 -16.73
N TRP A 226 -23.27 -20.14 -15.64
CA TRP A 226 -22.82 -21.30 -14.88
C TRP A 226 -23.95 -22.06 -14.21
N THR A 227 -24.97 -21.36 -13.71
CA THR A 227 -26.16 -22.01 -13.15
C THR A 227 -26.83 -22.92 -14.19
N ASP A 228 -27.01 -22.41 -15.42
CA ASP A 228 -27.59 -23.16 -16.55
C ASP A 228 -26.71 -24.35 -16.96
N MET A 229 -25.39 -24.16 -17.02
CA MET A 229 -24.44 -25.26 -17.29
C MET A 229 -24.46 -26.33 -16.19
N GLY A 230 -24.68 -25.93 -14.94
CA GLY A 230 -24.86 -26.85 -13.82
C GLY A 230 -26.11 -27.70 -13.96
N TYR A 231 -27.23 -27.10 -14.35
CA TYR A 231 -28.47 -27.84 -14.64
C TYR A 231 -28.31 -28.82 -15.81
N GLN A 232 -27.64 -28.40 -16.89
CA GLN A 232 -27.37 -29.28 -18.02
C GLN A 232 -26.50 -30.47 -17.60
N ALA A 233 -25.39 -30.22 -16.90
CA ALA A 233 -24.52 -31.29 -16.41
C ALA A 233 -25.23 -32.25 -15.45
N PHE A 234 -26.15 -31.74 -14.63
CA PHE A 234 -26.97 -32.57 -13.75
C PHE A 234 -27.93 -33.46 -14.54
N ALA A 235 -28.57 -32.93 -15.59
CA ALA A 235 -29.43 -33.73 -16.49
C ALA A 235 -28.63 -34.81 -17.24
N ASP A 236 -27.39 -34.52 -17.60
CA ASP A 236 -26.44 -35.47 -18.21
C ASP A 236 -25.85 -36.47 -17.19
N GLN A 237 -26.35 -36.49 -15.94
CA GLN A 237 -25.87 -37.32 -14.83
C GLN A 237 -24.39 -37.09 -14.45
N ASN A 238 -23.78 -36.00 -14.91
CA ASN A 238 -22.42 -35.62 -14.56
C ASN A 238 -22.40 -34.72 -13.31
N LEU A 239 -22.58 -35.35 -12.15
CA LEU A 239 -22.73 -34.66 -10.85
C LEU A 239 -21.50 -33.83 -10.48
N HIS A 240 -20.30 -34.34 -10.75
CA HIS A 240 -19.05 -33.59 -10.52
C HIS A 240 -19.04 -32.24 -11.25
N ARG A 241 -19.41 -32.26 -12.53
CA ARG A 241 -19.45 -31.06 -13.36
C ARG A 241 -20.59 -30.12 -12.96
N ALA A 242 -21.74 -30.67 -12.57
CA ALA A 242 -22.85 -29.87 -12.04
C ALA A 242 -22.44 -29.09 -10.78
N ILE A 243 -21.86 -29.79 -9.79
CA ILE A 243 -21.37 -29.20 -8.53
C ILE A 243 -20.31 -28.12 -8.83
N TYR A 244 -19.38 -28.39 -9.75
CA TYR A 244 -18.38 -27.41 -10.15
C TYR A 244 -19.00 -26.10 -10.63
N PHE A 245 -19.96 -26.16 -11.56
CA PHE A 245 -20.58 -24.95 -12.11
C PHE A 245 -21.42 -24.19 -11.08
N TRP A 246 -22.19 -24.89 -10.24
CA TRP A 246 -22.96 -24.22 -9.19
C TRP A 246 -22.06 -23.57 -8.14
N LYS A 247 -20.93 -24.18 -7.77
CA LYS A 247 -19.93 -23.54 -6.89
C LYS A 247 -19.36 -22.27 -7.53
N ARG A 248 -19.05 -22.28 -8.83
CA ARG A 248 -18.60 -21.08 -9.56
C ARG A 248 -19.67 -19.98 -9.55
N ALA A 249 -20.95 -20.32 -9.75
CA ALA A 249 -22.05 -19.37 -9.63
C ALA A 249 -22.20 -18.81 -8.20
N GLN A 250 -21.99 -19.65 -7.18
CA GLN A 250 -22.09 -19.29 -5.76
C GLN A 250 -20.99 -18.31 -5.33
N GLU A 251 -19.81 -18.32 -5.96
CA GLU A 251 -18.77 -17.31 -5.73
C GLU A 251 -19.28 -15.87 -5.98
N ILE A 252 -20.16 -15.71 -6.97
CA ILE A 252 -20.76 -14.43 -7.36
C ILE A 252 -22.04 -14.16 -6.55
N ARG A 253 -22.83 -15.20 -6.29
CA ARG A 253 -24.12 -15.13 -5.60
C ARG A 253 -24.11 -16.02 -4.35
N PRO A 254 -23.34 -15.67 -3.29
CA PRO A 254 -23.25 -16.49 -2.09
C PRO A 254 -24.58 -16.59 -1.34
N ASP A 255 -25.44 -15.58 -1.50
CA ASP A 255 -26.73 -15.49 -0.82
C ASP A 255 -27.86 -16.24 -1.57
N ASP A 256 -27.57 -16.84 -2.73
CA ASP A 256 -28.55 -17.66 -3.47
C ASP A 256 -28.67 -19.06 -2.87
N LYS A 257 -29.73 -19.25 -2.07
CA LYS A 257 -30.04 -20.53 -1.42
C LYS A 257 -30.22 -21.68 -2.41
N SER A 258 -30.75 -21.41 -3.61
CA SER A 258 -31.00 -22.46 -4.60
C SER A 258 -29.70 -23.12 -5.08
N LEU A 259 -28.61 -22.36 -5.20
CA LEU A 259 -27.30 -22.91 -5.54
C LEU A 259 -26.78 -23.85 -4.46
N ALA A 260 -26.92 -23.46 -3.19
CA ALA A 260 -26.50 -24.29 -2.06
C ALA A 260 -27.30 -25.60 -2.00
N GLU A 261 -28.62 -25.54 -2.17
CA GLU A 261 -29.50 -26.72 -2.20
C GLU A 261 -29.17 -27.64 -3.38
N ASN A 262 -28.93 -27.09 -4.57
CA ASN A 262 -28.56 -27.88 -5.75
C ASN A 262 -27.21 -28.60 -5.55
N ILE A 263 -26.21 -27.89 -5.00
CA ILE A 263 -24.90 -28.47 -4.68
C ILE A 263 -25.07 -29.63 -3.68
N GLN A 264 -25.82 -29.41 -2.59
CA GLN A 264 -26.04 -30.43 -1.58
C GLN A 264 -26.74 -31.67 -2.17
N LYS A 265 -27.82 -31.48 -2.94
CA LYS A 265 -28.55 -32.58 -3.58
C LYS A 265 -27.65 -33.41 -4.50
N ALA A 266 -26.80 -32.76 -5.30
CA ALA A 266 -25.87 -33.47 -6.17
C ALA A 266 -24.77 -34.20 -5.40
N GLN A 267 -24.30 -33.66 -4.27
CA GLN A 267 -23.34 -34.35 -3.39
C GLN A 267 -23.96 -35.60 -2.75
N GLU A 268 -25.17 -35.49 -2.21
CA GLU A 268 -25.88 -36.64 -1.62
C GLU A 268 -26.14 -37.74 -2.65
N LEU A 269 -26.52 -37.38 -3.88
CA LEU A 269 -26.71 -38.35 -4.96
C LEU A 269 -25.39 -39.02 -5.37
N GLN A 270 -24.30 -38.25 -5.41
CA GLN A 270 -22.98 -38.76 -5.73
C GLN A 270 -22.49 -39.77 -4.69
N GLU A 271 -22.68 -39.48 -3.40
CA GLU A 271 -22.34 -40.39 -2.30
C GLU A 271 -23.12 -41.70 -2.39
N ARG A 272 -24.44 -41.61 -2.63
CA ARG A 272 -25.29 -42.80 -2.81
C ARG A 272 -24.86 -43.68 -3.99
N LEU A 273 -24.49 -43.07 -5.12
CA LEU A 273 -24.00 -43.83 -6.27
C LEU A 273 -22.69 -44.56 -5.95
N GLN A 274 -21.77 -43.92 -5.22
CA GLN A 274 -20.51 -44.55 -4.78
C GLN A 274 -20.74 -45.68 -3.77
N GLU A 275 -21.74 -45.57 -2.90
CA GLU A 275 -22.12 -46.66 -1.99
C GLU A 275 -22.67 -47.86 -2.76
N ILE A 276 -23.57 -47.63 -3.72
CA ILE A 276 -24.14 -48.68 -4.57
C ILE A 276 -23.05 -49.38 -5.39
N GLU A 277 -22.09 -48.64 -5.96
CA GLU A 277 -20.94 -49.20 -6.68
C GLU A 277 -20.08 -50.11 -5.79
N LYS A 278 -19.86 -49.72 -4.53
CA LYS A 278 -19.12 -50.54 -3.55
C LYS A 278 -19.89 -51.80 -3.17
N GLU A 279 -21.21 -51.70 -2.99
CA GLU A 279 -22.07 -52.83 -2.61
C GLU A 279 -22.26 -53.85 -3.75
N THR A 280 -22.30 -53.39 -5.00
CA THR A 280 -22.55 -54.23 -6.18
C THR A 280 -21.29 -54.87 -6.77
N GLY A 281 -20.11 -54.61 -6.21
CA GLY A 281 -18.85 -55.26 -6.58
C GLY A 281 -18.40 -55.03 -8.03
N HIS A 282 -19.03 -54.10 -8.76
CA HIS A 282 -18.63 -53.75 -10.12
C HIS A 282 -17.53 -52.69 -10.06
N SER A 283 -16.29 -53.16 -9.97
CA SER A 283 -15.13 -52.38 -10.40
C SER A 283 -15.32 -52.08 -11.89
N SER A 284 -15.71 -50.85 -12.27
CA SER A 284 -15.72 -50.48 -13.69
C SER A 284 -14.30 -50.66 -14.26
N PRO A 285 -14.15 -51.25 -15.46
CA PRO A 285 -12.85 -51.43 -16.08
C PRO A 285 -12.29 -50.07 -16.50
N ASP A 286 -11.08 -49.79 -16.02
CA ASP A 286 -10.05 -48.90 -16.58
C ASP A 286 -10.57 -47.79 -17.53
N GLN A 287 -10.80 -46.60 -16.99
CA GLN A 287 -10.69 -45.40 -17.81
C GLN A 287 -9.21 -45.09 -17.99
N SER A 288 -8.65 -45.59 -19.10
CA SER A 288 -7.33 -45.24 -19.59
C SER A 288 -7.14 -43.71 -19.65
N PRO A 289 -5.96 -43.19 -19.28
CA PRO A 289 -5.69 -41.77 -19.28
C PRO A 289 -5.46 -41.30 -20.73
N HIS A 290 -6.45 -40.66 -21.32
CA HIS A 290 -6.26 -39.90 -22.56
C HIS A 290 -6.31 -38.40 -22.28
N THR A 291 -5.11 -37.86 -22.03
CA THR A 291 -4.67 -36.53 -22.49
C THR A 291 -4.05 -36.68 -23.89
N PRO A 292 -3.97 -35.62 -24.72
CA PRO A 292 -3.85 -34.19 -24.37
C PRO A 292 -5.06 -33.32 -24.68
#